data_AF-A0A191THE4-F1
#
_entry.id   AF-A0A191THE4-F1
#
_cell.length_a   1.000
_cell.length_b   1.000
_cell.length_c   1.000
_cell.angle_alpha   90.00
_cell.angle_beta   90.00
_cell.angle_gamma   90.00
#
_symmetry.space_group_name_H-M   'P 1'
#
loop_
_entity.id
_entity.type
_entity.pdbx_description
1 polymer ?
#
loop_
_entity_poly.entity_id
_entity_poly.type
_entity_poly.pdbx_seq_one_letter_code
_entity_poly.pdbx_strand_id
1 'polypeptide(L)'
;MSKQAFEKFINPKSPAKIKEEFRQEKRKIKAEMRAEGEERRRIKAAKLRGENIEPTNTSQNKNNYQNDNKRSNKFSDKRKNNTFAKSPSSEKTDSSRFEKKGDFRKTKNYGVKNERFVKEDEGKKEEMPLNKFIAHSGVSSRREAAELVKFGHVKVNGDVVYEPAFKVSEKDKIELKGKPVHLQKKLVYILLNKPKDHITTTKDEKGRKTVLDLLKGINDINGIYPVGRLDRNTTGVLLLTNDGELAQKLTHPSFQIKKIYEVGLNKPLTKEHAEAIANGIELEDGFIKADAVGYADTKDKSIVGVEIHSGRNRIVRRIFEHLGYEVKKLDRVMFANLTKKNVERGKWRYLAEKEVRLLKYMNASLGKKSKTKVE
;
A
#
# COMPACT_ATOMS: atom_id res chain seq x y z
N MET A 1 23.07 59.50 26.98
CA MET A 1 22.50 58.55 26.01
C MET A 1 22.54 57.17 26.64
N SER A 2 21.38 56.59 26.97
CA SER A 2 21.28 55.46 27.89
C SER A 2 21.82 54.15 27.30
N LYS A 3 22.45 53.34 28.16
CA LYS A 3 22.97 51.98 27.87
C LYS A 3 21.90 50.99 27.36
N GLN A 4 20.62 51.38 27.29
CA GLN A 4 19.52 50.54 26.82
C GLN A 4 19.44 50.41 25.29
N ALA A 5 20.06 51.30 24.51
CA ALA A 5 19.99 51.23 23.06
C ALA A 5 20.93 50.17 22.44
N PHE A 6 21.90 49.65 23.20
CA PHE A 6 22.93 48.72 22.70
C PHE A 6 22.63 47.24 23.02
N GLU A 7 21.84 46.94 24.06
CA GLU A 7 21.48 45.55 24.43
C GLU A 7 20.47 44.89 23.48
N LYS A 8 19.72 45.66 22.69
CA LYS A 8 18.77 45.12 21.71
C LYS A 8 19.44 44.46 20.48
N PHE A 9 20.76 44.60 20.32
CA PHE A 9 21.49 44.07 19.15
C PHE A 9 22.36 42.83 19.43
N ILE A 10 22.50 42.38 20.68
CA ILE A 10 23.50 41.35 21.07
C ILE A 10 22.90 39.94 21.31
N ASN A 11 21.60 39.73 21.08
CA ASN A 11 21.04 38.37 21.16
C ASN A 11 19.97 38.09 20.09
N PRO A 12 20.36 37.83 18.82
CA PRO A 12 19.42 37.19 17.90
C PRO A 12 19.09 35.81 18.47
N LYS A 13 17.80 35.57 18.77
CA LYS A 13 17.34 34.23 19.17
C LYS A 13 17.91 33.21 18.19
N SER A 14 18.57 32.17 18.70
CA SER A 14 19.12 31.09 17.87
C SER A 14 18.07 30.65 16.82
N PRO A 15 18.45 30.47 15.54
CA PRO A 15 17.54 30.03 14.48
C PRO A 15 16.74 28.77 14.85
N ALA A 16 17.29 27.93 15.72
CA ALA A 16 16.61 26.76 16.27
C ALA A 16 15.40 27.13 17.16
N LYS A 17 15.54 28.13 18.04
CA LYS A 17 14.44 28.61 18.92
C LYS A 17 13.32 29.25 18.10
N ILE A 18 13.65 30.05 17.08
CA ILE A 18 12.64 30.67 16.19
C ILE A 18 11.86 29.58 15.44
N LYS A 19 12.57 28.56 14.94
CA LYS A 19 11.95 27.42 14.22
C LYS A 19 11.09 26.55 15.14
N GLU A 20 11.45 26.44 16.41
CA GLU A 20 10.70 25.71 17.42
C GLU A 20 9.45 26.47 17.87
N GLU A 21 9.54 27.78 18.09
CA GLU A 21 8.40 28.67 18.35
C GLU A 21 7.38 28.59 17.20
N PHE A 22 7.83 28.68 15.95
CA PHE A 22 6.94 28.57 14.77
C PHE A 22 6.29 27.18 14.65
N ARG A 23 6.99 26.11 15.04
CA ARG A 23 6.42 24.75 15.10
C ARG A 23 5.38 24.61 16.19
N GLN A 24 5.60 25.22 17.36
CA GLN A 24 4.65 25.20 18.47
C GLN A 24 3.40 26.02 18.14
N GLU A 25 3.56 27.19 17.53
CA GLU A 25 2.45 28.02 17.07
C GLU A 25 1.60 27.29 16.02
N LYS A 26 2.23 26.67 15.02
CA LYS A 26 1.52 25.85 14.02
C LYS A 26 0.81 24.64 14.62
N ARG A 27 1.34 24.06 15.71
CA ARG A 27 0.67 22.98 16.46
C ARG A 27 -0.53 23.48 17.24
N LYS A 28 -0.44 24.66 17.88
CA LYS A 28 -1.55 25.30 18.61
C LYS A 28 -2.70 25.67 17.67
N ILE A 29 -2.41 26.37 16.57
CA ILE A 29 -3.41 26.72 15.55
C ILE A 29 -4.11 25.47 15.01
N LYS A 30 -3.36 24.38 14.78
CA LYS A 30 -3.93 23.12 14.32
C LYS A 30 -4.81 22.44 15.37
N ALA A 31 -4.48 22.56 16.65
CA ALA A 31 -5.27 22.01 17.74
C ALA A 31 -6.58 22.79 17.94
N GLU A 32 -6.51 24.13 17.89
CA GLU A 32 -7.67 25.04 17.97
C GLU A 32 -8.65 24.79 16.81
N MET A 33 -8.14 24.74 15.57
CA MET A 33 -8.96 24.42 14.39
C MET A 33 -9.61 23.04 14.46
N ARG A 34 -8.95 22.05 15.11
CA ARG A 34 -9.52 20.72 15.31
C ARG A 34 -10.64 20.74 16.35
N ALA A 35 -10.43 21.47 17.45
CA ALA A 35 -11.43 21.64 18.50
C ALA A 35 -12.69 22.34 17.96
N GLU A 36 -12.54 23.43 17.21
CA GLU A 36 -13.66 24.13 16.56
C GLU A 36 -14.42 23.20 15.59
N GLY A 37 -13.70 22.36 14.84
CA GLY A 37 -14.30 21.38 13.93
C GLY A 37 -15.02 20.23 14.64
N GLU A 38 -14.60 19.86 15.86
CA GLU A 38 -15.28 18.87 16.70
C GLU A 38 -16.52 19.47 17.37
N GLU A 39 -16.45 20.73 17.82
CA GLU A 39 -17.56 21.45 18.42
C GLU A 39 -18.69 21.69 17.42
N ARG A 40 -18.38 22.12 16.19
CA ARG A 40 -19.38 22.23 15.12
C ARG A 40 -20.06 20.90 14.79
N ARG A 41 -19.32 19.79 14.86
CA ARG A 41 -19.87 18.43 14.66
C ARG A 41 -20.80 18.04 15.80
N ARG A 42 -20.44 18.37 17.04
CA ARG A 42 -21.28 18.15 18.22
C ARG A 42 -22.60 18.93 18.10
N ILE A 43 -22.53 20.21 17.75
CA ILE A 43 -23.71 21.07 17.56
C ILE A 43 -24.60 20.53 16.43
N LYS A 44 -24.03 20.14 15.29
CA LYS A 44 -24.77 19.57 14.15
C LYS A 44 -25.41 18.22 14.51
N ALA A 45 -24.71 17.35 15.24
CA ALA A 45 -25.23 16.07 15.70
C ALA A 45 -26.37 16.23 16.72
N ALA A 46 -26.27 17.21 17.63
CA ALA A 46 -27.35 17.55 18.56
C ALA A 46 -28.57 18.13 17.85
N LYS A 47 -28.36 19.03 16.88
CA LYS A 47 -29.43 19.57 16.03
C LYS A 47 -30.15 18.47 15.23
N LEU A 48 -29.41 17.45 14.78
CA LEU A 48 -29.99 16.27 14.10
C LEU A 48 -30.82 15.38 15.05
N ARG A 49 -30.55 15.43 16.37
CA ARG A 49 -31.29 14.69 17.41
C ARG A 49 -32.45 15.49 18.00
N GLY A 50 -32.69 16.72 17.53
CA GLY A 50 -33.74 17.59 18.05
C GLY A 50 -33.39 18.30 19.36
N GLU A 51 -32.12 18.29 19.77
CA GLU A 51 -31.64 18.99 20.97
C GLU A 51 -31.24 20.43 20.59
N ASN A 52 -31.85 21.43 21.24
CA ASN A 52 -31.41 22.83 21.12
C ASN A 52 -30.20 23.06 22.02
N ILE A 53 -29.04 23.30 21.40
CA ILE A 53 -27.81 23.72 22.10
C ILE A 53 -27.49 25.14 21.64
N GLU A 54 -27.55 26.11 22.57
CA GLU A 54 -27.06 27.46 22.31
C GLU A 54 -25.52 27.47 22.23
N PRO A 55 -24.92 28.25 21.31
CA PRO A 55 -23.48 28.35 21.20
C PRO A 55 -22.90 29.06 22.44
N THR A 56 -21.96 28.42 23.12
CA THR A 56 -21.16 29.09 24.15
C THR A 56 -20.25 30.12 23.48
N ASN A 57 -20.62 31.40 23.58
CA ASN A 57 -19.80 32.53 23.14
C ASN A 57 -18.45 32.52 23.86
N THR A 58 -17.43 31.93 23.23
CA THR A 58 -16.04 32.07 23.66
C THR A 58 -15.35 33.09 22.76
N SER A 59 -15.76 34.34 22.89
CA SER A 59 -15.03 35.51 22.39
C SER A 59 -15.12 36.60 23.44
N GLN A 60 -14.42 36.39 24.56
CA GLN A 60 -13.92 37.41 25.49
C GLN A 60 -13.34 36.72 26.74
N ASN A 61 -12.04 36.43 26.73
CA ASN A 61 -11.13 36.73 27.85
C ASN A 61 -9.72 36.27 27.53
N LYS A 62 -8.90 37.23 27.09
CA LYS A 62 -7.46 37.20 27.32
C LYS A 62 -7.24 37.59 28.79
N ASN A 63 -6.26 36.94 29.42
CA ASN A 63 -5.68 37.23 30.74
C ASN A 63 -6.41 36.61 31.95
N ASN A 64 -5.95 35.42 32.35
CA ASN A 64 -5.33 35.26 33.67
C ASN A 64 -4.73 33.86 33.80
N TYR A 65 -3.40 33.80 33.79
CA TYR A 65 -2.64 32.74 34.43
C TYR A 65 -2.52 33.14 35.89
N GLN A 66 -3.16 32.41 36.81
CA GLN A 66 -2.69 32.30 38.18
C GLN A 66 -2.97 30.89 38.70
N ASN A 67 -1.92 30.35 39.34
CA ASN A 67 -1.91 29.13 40.14
C ASN A 67 -3.10 29.07 41.09
N ASP A 68 -3.61 27.86 41.36
CA ASP A 68 -3.62 27.42 42.74
C ASP A 68 -3.67 25.90 42.92
N ASN A 69 -2.99 25.51 44.01
CA ASN A 69 -2.69 24.16 44.44
C ASN A 69 -3.77 23.62 45.39
N LYS A 70 -3.88 22.28 45.45
CA LYS A 70 -4.34 21.45 46.59
C LYS A 70 -5.83 21.52 47.03
N ARG A 71 -6.48 20.35 46.97
CA ARG A 71 -7.07 19.56 48.11
C ARG A 71 -8.02 18.50 47.51
N SER A 72 -7.66 17.21 47.54
CA SER A 72 -7.90 16.20 48.59
C SER A 72 -9.33 15.61 48.63
N ASN A 73 -9.39 14.29 48.41
CA ASN A 73 -10.30 13.26 48.94
C ASN A 73 -11.82 13.53 48.94
N LYS A 74 -12.62 12.56 48.43
CA LYS A 74 -13.13 11.36 49.14
C LYS A 74 -14.46 10.89 48.49
N PHE A 75 -14.75 9.58 48.63
CA PHE A 75 -16.02 8.85 48.35
C PHE A 75 -16.37 8.57 46.87
N SER A 76 -16.89 7.42 46.46
CA SER A 76 -17.05 6.08 47.06
C SER A 76 -17.68 5.15 46.00
N ASP A 77 -17.49 3.86 46.21
CA ASP A 77 -18.08 2.71 45.52
C ASP A 77 -19.50 2.86 44.95
N LYS A 78 -19.71 2.27 43.77
CA LYS A 78 -20.88 1.40 43.56
C LYS A 78 -20.62 0.38 42.44
N ARG A 79 -20.20 -0.80 42.88
CA ARG A 79 -20.38 -2.07 42.16
C ARG A 79 -21.89 -2.30 41.96
N LYS A 80 -22.28 -2.73 40.75
CA LYS A 80 -23.50 -3.52 40.56
C LYS A 80 -23.14 -4.82 39.86
N ASN A 81 -23.34 -5.90 40.62
CA ASN A 81 -23.41 -7.27 40.15
C ASN A 81 -24.59 -7.42 39.17
N ASN A 82 -24.43 -8.30 38.18
CA ASN A 82 -25.52 -9.18 37.79
C ASN A 82 -24.96 -10.57 37.44
N THR A 83 -25.27 -11.50 38.32
CA THR A 83 -25.10 -12.96 38.20
C THR A 83 -26.38 -13.59 37.64
N PHE A 84 -26.26 -14.88 37.28
CA PHE A 84 -27.29 -15.85 36.83
C PHE A 84 -27.49 -15.94 35.31
N ALA A 85 -27.49 -17.11 34.65
CA ALA A 85 -27.51 -18.49 35.12
C ALA A 85 -26.84 -19.46 34.12
N LYS A 86 -26.29 -20.55 34.66
CA LYS A 86 -25.84 -21.78 33.97
C LYS A 86 -27.00 -22.78 33.94
N SER A 87 -27.03 -23.65 32.90
CA SER A 87 -27.24 -25.12 32.93
C SER A 87 -27.84 -25.63 31.60
N PRO A 88 -27.79 -26.93 31.26
CA PRO A 88 -26.73 -27.93 31.47
C PRO A 88 -26.42 -28.78 30.22
N SER A 89 -25.42 -29.64 30.38
CA SER A 89 -24.92 -30.72 29.52
C SER A 89 -25.84 -31.95 29.41
N SER A 90 -25.77 -32.66 28.29
CA SER A 90 -26.00 -34.12 28.13
C SER A 90 -25.29 -34.57 26.85
N GLU A 91 -24.15 -35.26 26.95
CA GLU A 91 -24.00 -36.73 26.96
C GLU A 91 -23.99 -37.40 25.58
N LYS A 92 -23.00 -38.30 25.44
CA LYS A 92 -22.59 -39.06 24.27
C LYS A 92 -23.50 -40.28 24.09
N THR A 93 -23.71 -40.71 22.85
CA THR A 93 -23.76 -42.13 22.51
C THR A 93 -23.19 -42.39 21.12
N ASP A 94 -22.55 -43.54 21.05
CA ASP A 94 -21.70 -44.08 19.99
C ASP A 94 -22.50 -44.91 18.97
N SER A 95 -21.80 -45.34 17.92
CA SER A 95 -21.99 -46.58 17.13
C SER A 95 -22.44 -46.50 15.65
N SER A 96 -21.53 -47.06 14.85
CA SER A 96 -21.75 -47.96 13.69
C SER A 96 -22.18 -47.33 12.35
N ARG A 97 -21.31 -47.31 11.33
CA ARG A 97 -20.91 -48.42 10.42
C ARG A 97 -22.01 -48.77 9.41
N PHE A 98 -21.89 -48.26 8.18
CA PHE A 98 -22.31 -48.99 6.99
C PHE A 98 -21.42 -48.65 5.78
N GLU A 99 -20.98 -49.69 5.11
CA GLU A 99 -20.06 -49.70 3.97
C GLU A 99 -20.78 -49.51 2.63
N LYS A 100 -19.98 -49.03 1.66
CA LYS A 100 -19.80 -49.52 0.28
C LYS A 100 -20.75 -49.15 -0.88
N LYS A 101 -20.04 -48.95 -2.00
CA LYS A 101 -20.40 -49.02 -3.44
C LYS A 101 -21.21 -47.82 -3.94
N GLY A 102 -20.77 -47.06 -4.93
CA GLY A 102 -20.06 -47.45 -6.14
C GLY A 102 -21.09 -47.48 -7.26
N ASP A 103 -21.19 -46.41 -8.05
CA ASP A 103 -21.69 -46.48 -9.42
C ASP A 103 -21.33 -45.21 -10.21
N PHE A 104 -20.38 -45.38 -11.13
CA PHE A 104 -20.14 -44.48 -12.25
C PHE A 104 -21.31 -44.64 -13.22
N ARG A 105 -22.18 -43.64 -13.35
CA ARG A 105 -23.05 -43.50 -14.53
C ARG A 105 -22.91 -42.12 -15.16
N LYS A 106 -22.44 -42.14 -16.40
CA LYS A 106 -22.35 -41.02 -17.34
C LYS A 106 -23.74 -40.42 -17.59
N THR A 107 -23.76 -39.09 -17.52
CA THR A 107 -24.47 -38.13 -18.38
C THR A 107 -25.99 -38.26 -18.58
N LYS A 108 -26.70 -37.21 -18.19
CA LYS A 108 -27.60 -36.49 -19.10
C LYS A 108 -27.72 -35.03 -18.67
N ASN A 109 -27.17 -34.15 -19.50
CA ASN A 109 -27.46 -32.72 -19.48
C ASN A 109 -28.97 -32.55 -19.72
N TYR A 110 -29.69 -32.14 -18.69
CA TYR A 110 -30.95 -31.43 -18.84
C TYR A 110 -30.81 -30.10 -18.11
N GLY A 111 -30.98 -29.03 -18.88
CA GLY A 111 -30.87 -27.65 -18.41
C GLY A 111 -31.87 -27.39 -17.29
N VAL A 112 -31.36 -27.30 -16.07
CA VAL A 112 -32.03 -26.61 -14.97
C VAL A 112 -31.29 -25.29 -14.84
N LYS A 113 -32.00 -24.19 -15.12
CA LYS A 113 -31.56 -22.85 -14.76
C LYS A 113 -31.27 -22.87 -13.26
N ASN A 114 -30.00 -22.77 -12.90
CA ASN A 114 -29.57 -22.64 -11.51
C ASN A 114 -29.98 -21.25 -10.99
N GLU A 115 -31.25 -21.09 -10.65
CA GLU A 115 -31.79 -19.90 -9.97
C GLU A 115 -31.55 -19.93 -8.45
N ARG A 116 -30.60 -20.74 -7.98
CA ARG A 116 -30.27 -20.84 -6.55
C ARG A 116 -28.80 -20.63 -6.27
N PHE A 117 -28.19 -19.55 -6.76
CA PHE A 117 -26.99 -18.93 -6.16
C PHE A 117 -26.84 -17.49 -6.67
N VAL A 118 -27.89 -16.67 -6.53
CA VAL A 118 -27.70 -15.23 -6.31
C VAL A 118 -28.18 -14.97 -4.89
N LYS A 119 -27.33 -15.34 -3.92
CA LYS A 119 -27.32 -14.51 -2.71
C LYS A 119 -26.76 -13.20 -3.20
N GLU A 120 -27.65 -12.21 -3.38
CA GLU A 120 -27.24 -10.82 -3.30
C GLU A 120 -26.44 -10.71 -2.01
N ASP A 121 -25.14 -10.59 -2.14
CA ASP A 121 -24.24 -10.30 -1.03
C ASP A 121 -24.68 -8.91 -0.58
N GLU A 122 -25.54 -8.83 0.43
CA GLU A 122 -25.99 -7.58 1.03
C GLU A 122 -24.74 -6.75 1.29
N GLY A 123 -24.60 -5.70 0.49
CA GLY A 123 -23.33 -5.06 0.22
C GLY A 123 -22.58 -4.76 1.52
N LYS A 124 -21.53 -5.55 1.79
CA LYS A 124 -20.47 -5.10 2.69
C LYS A 124 -20.10 -3.72 2.20
N LYS A 125 -20.37 -2.70 3.01
CA LYS A 125 -19.87 -1.35 2.79
C LYS A 125 -18.37 -1.49 2.65
N GLU A 126 -17.86 -1.46 1.42
CA GLU A 126 -16.43 -1.34 1.17
C GLU A 126 -16.03 0.09 1.50
N GLU A 127 -16.05 0.38 2.80
CA GLU A 127 -15.50 1.60 3.36
C GLU A 127 -13.99 1.54 3.19
N MET A 128 -13.43 2.57 2.59
CA MET A 128 -12.00 2.74 2.48
C MET A 128 -11.55 4.06 3.13
N PRO A 129 -10.29 4.15 3.58
CA PRO A 129 -9.73 5.42 4.05
C PRO A 129 -9.83 6.52 2.99
N LEU A 130 -10.15 7.75 3.38
CA LEU A 130 -10.32 8.91 2.50
C LEU A 130 -9.09 9.17 1.64
N ASN A 131 -7.89 9.02 2.21
CA ASN A 131 -6.65 9.15 1.44
C ASN A 131 -6.47 8.05 0.38
N LYS A 132 -7.00 6.84 0.61
CA LYS A 132 -7.03 5.75 -0.38
C LYS A 132 -8.05 6.07 -1.46
N PHE A 133 -9.24 6.56 -1.10
CA PHE A 133 -10.28 6.96 -2.04
C PHE A 133 -9.78 8.04 -3.03
N ILE A 134 -9.18 9.12 -2.52
CA ILE A 134 -8.64 10.20 -3.36
C ILE A 134 -7.46 9.74 -4.21
N ALA A 135 -6.68 8.75 -3.76
CA ALA A 135 -5.64 8.16 -4.59
C ALA A 135 -6.23 7.30 -5.72
N HIS A 136 -7.27 6.52 -5.43
CA HIS A 136 -7.95 5.65 -6.39
C HIS A 136 -8.80 6.44 -7.41
N SER A 137 -9.12 7.71 -7.16
CA SER A 137 -9.68 8.60 -8.18
C SER A 137 -8.65 9.10 -9.19
N GLY A 138 -7.36 8.82 -8.98
CA GLY A 138 -6.27 9.21 -9.87
C GLY A 138 -5.86 10.68 -9.76
N VAL A 139 -6.43 11.43 -8.81
CA VAL A 139 -6.18 12.87 -8.65
C VAL A 139 -4.83 13.18 -8.03
N SER A 140 -4.36 12.34 -7.10
CA SER A 140 -3.07 12.54 -6.41
C SER A 140 -2.52 11.23 -5.87
N SER A 141 -1.27 11.24 -5.41
CA SER A 141 -0.72 10.08 -4.68
C SER A 141 -1.40 9.93 -3.30
N ARG A 142 -1.38 8.72 -2.72
CA ARG A 142 -1.94 8.50 -1.37
C ARG A 142 -1.32 9.38 -0.28
N ARG A 143 -0.03 9.74 -0.41
CA ARG A 143 0.67 10.61 0.53
C ARG A 143 0.24 12.06 0.37
N GLU A 144 0.19 12.53 -0.86
CA GLU A 144 -0.29 13.87 -1.19
C GLU A 144 -1.78 14.04 -0.81
N ALA A 145 -2.62 13.04 -1.08
CA ALA A 145 -3.99 13.00 -0.61
C ALA A 145 -4.08 13.14 0.92
N ALA A 146 -3.21 12.45 1.67
CA ALA A 146 -3.17 12.57 3.12
C ALA A 146 -2.77 13.98 3.59
N GLU A 147 -1.90 14.67 2.86
CA GLU A 147 -1.55 16.06 3.13
C GLU A 147 -2.71 17.00 2.81
N LEU A 148 -3.34 16.85 1.65
CA LEU A 148 -4.51 17.64 1.23
C LEU A 148 -5.67 17.53 2.23
N VAL A 149 -5.93 16.32 2.73
CA VAL A 149 -6.90 16.10 3.82
C VAL A 149 -6.47 16.83 5.09
N LYS A 150 -5.22 16.69 5.53
CA LYS A 150 -4.70 17.37 6.74
C LYS A 150 -4.75 18.90 6.65
N PHE A 151 -4.67 19.47 5.45
CA PHE A 151 -4.79 20.91 5.20
C PHE A 151 -6.24 21.40 5.05
N GLY A 152 -7.24 20.51 5.15
CA GLY A 152 -8.65 20.88 5.06
C GLY A 152 -9.12 21.19 3.63
N HIS A 153 -8.42 20.69 2.61
CA HIS A 153 -8.82 20.87 1.21
C HIS A 153 -9.89 19.87 0.74
N VAL A 154 -10.31 18.95 1.61
CA VAL A 154 -11.24 17.86 1.28
C VAL A 154 -12.52 18.01 2.10
N LYS A 155 -13.66 17.96 1.41
CA LYS A 155 -14.98 17.85 2.02
C LYS A 155 -15.59 16.49 1.77
N VAL A 156 -16.30 15.95 2.75
CA VAL A 156 -17.10 14.73 2.63
C VAL A 156 -18.52 15.07 3.07
N ASN A 157 -19.49 14.89 2.18
CA ASN A 157 -20.90 15.24 2.40
C ASN A 157 -21.10 16.70 2.87
N GLY A 158 -20.25 17.60 2.36
CA GLY A 158 -20.26 19.04 2.69
C GLY A 158 -19.37 19.45 3.88
N ASP A 159 -18.91 18.50 4.71
CA ASP A 159 -18.10 18.78 5.90
C ASP A 159 -16.61 18.63 5.61
N VAL A 160 -15.77 19.59 6.04
CA VAL A 160 -14.32 19.52 5.88
C VAL A 160 -13.74 18.44 6.79
N VAL A 161 -12.99 17.50 6.22
CA VAL A 161 -12.38 16.39 6.95
C VAL A 161 -10.86 16.59 7.04
N TYR A 162 -10.32 16.43 8.25
CA TYR A 162 -8.88 16.58 8.54
C TYR A 162 -8.15 15.26 8.80
N GLU A 163 -8.88 14.14 8.82
CA GLU A 163 -8.36 12.82 9.13
C GLU A 163 -8.20 11.99 7.84
N PRO A 164 -6.95 11.68 7.40
CA PRO A 164 -6.72 10.89 6.20
C PRO A 164 -7.29 9.47 6.25
N ALA A 165 -7.44 8.92 7.47
CA ALA A 165 -7.96 7.60 7.72
C ALA A 165 -9.50 7.56 7.80
N PHE A 166 -10.17 8.71 7.70
CA PHE A 166 -11.62 8.79 7.73
C PHE A 166 -12.22 7.84 6.71
N LYS A 167 -13.14 6.98 7.14
CA LYS A 167 -13.74 5.96 6.28
C LYS A 167 -14.82 6.59 5.41
N VAL A 168 -14.72 6.32 4.11
CA VAL A 168 -15.68 6.77 3.11
C VAL A 168 -16.06 5.62 2.20
N SER A 169 -17.26 5.70 1.66
CA SER A 169 -17.83 4.78 0.69
C SER A 169 -18.00 5.46 -0.67
N GLU A 170 -18.27 4.68 -1.72
CA GLU A 170 -18.58 5.23 -3.05
C GLU A 170 -19.85 6.10 -3.09
N LYS A 171 -20.73 5.97 -2.10
CA LYS A 171 -21.98 6.73 -2.00
C LYS A 171 -21.77 8.13 -1.41
N ASP A 172 -20.63 8.37 -0.75
CA ASP A 172 -20.33 9.65 -0.14
C ASP A 172 -19.93 10.69 -1.20
N LYS A 173 -20.42 11.93 -1.03
CA LYS A 173 -20.05 13.06 -1.88
C LYS A 173 -18.72 13.63 -1.42
N ILE A 174 -17.65 13.30 -2.13
CA ILE A 174 -16.30 13.74 -1.79
C ILE A 174 -15.88 14.85 -2.75
N GLU A 175 -15.43 15.97 -2.20
CA GLU A 175 -14.95 17.12 -2.97
C GLU A 175 -13.52 17.47 -2.58
N LEU A 176 -12.66 17.68 -3.57
CA LEU A 176 -11.32 18.21 -3.37
C LEU A 176 -11.26 19.62 -3.96
N LYS A 177 -10.98 20.62 -3.12
CA LYS A 177 -10.95 22.05 -3.52
C LYS A 177 -12.22 22.48 -4.29
N GLY A 178 -13.39 21.98 -3.87
CA GLY A 178 -14.69 22.28 -4.47
C GLY A 178 -15.02 21.49 -5.75
N LYS A 179 -14.16 20.58 -6.21
CA LYS A 179 -14.44 19.70 -7.35
C LYS A 179 -14.83 18.29 -6.87
N PRO A 180 -15.90 17.68 -7.40
CA PRO A 180 -16.29 16.33 -7.03
C PRO A 180 -15.22 15.33 -7.45
N VAL A 181 -14.99 14.32 -6.60
CA VAL A 181 -14.00 13.26 -6.80
C VAL A 181 -14.73 11.93 -6.90
N HIS A 182 -14.52 11.23 -8.01
CA HIS A 182 -15.10 9.91 -8.27
C HIS A 182 -14.01 8.86 -8.44
N LEU A 183 -14.27 7.63 -8.03
CA LEU A 183 -13.33 6.53 -8.23
C LEU A 183 -13.15 6.23 -9.72
N GLN A 184 -11.92 5.91 -10.10
CA GLN A 184 -11.65 5.37 -11.43
C GLN A 184 -12.18 3.94 -11.50
N LYS A 185 -13.25 3.73 -12.26
CA LYS A 185 -13.82 2.39 -12.49
C LYS A 185 -13.00 1.56 -13.47
N LYS A 186 -12.26 2.21 -14.37
CA LYS A 186 -11.46 1.54 -15.40
C LYS A 186 -10.09 1.18 -14.84
N LEU A 187 -9.86 -0.12 -14.64
CA LEU A 187 -8.54 -0.64 -14.28
C LEU A 187 -7.67 -0.78 -15.54
N VAL A 188 -6.45 -0.28 -15.45
CA VAL A 188 -5.47 -0.27 -16.53
C VAL A 188 -4.27 -1.09 -16.12
N TYR A 189 -3.81 -1.96 -17.01
CA TYR A 189 -2.64 -2.81 -16.79
C TYR A 189 -1.73 -2.75 -18.00
N ILE A 190 -0.51 -2.24 -17.80
CA ILE A 190 0.46 -2.00 -18.86
C ILE A 190 1.73 -2.79 -18.57
N LEU A 191 2.17 -3.58 -19.54
CA LEU A 191 3.49 -4.19 -19.53
C LEU A 191 4.44 -3.30 -20.32
N LEU A 192 5.45 -2.77 -19.64
CA LEU A 192 6.53 -1.99 -20.21
C LEU A 192 7.80 -2.83 -20.28
N ASN A 193 8.46 -2.85 -21.43
CA ASN A 193 9.83 -3.32 -21.52
C ASN A 193 10.79 -2.15 -21.27
N LYS A 194 11.11 -1.91 -19.99
CA LYS A 194 11.84 -0.73 -19.53
C LYS A 194 13.24 -0.65 -20.19
N PRO A 195 13.62 0.50 -20.78
CA PRO A 195 14.96 0.77 -21.27
C PRO A 195 15.91 1.20 -20.14
N LYS A 196 17.20 1.31 -20.47
CA LYS A 196 18.19 1.95 -19.58
C LYS A 196 17.87 3.45 -19.44
N ASP A 197 18.50 4.10 -18.47
CA ASP A 197 18.43 5.56 -18.23
C ASP A 197 17.06 6.14 -17.91
N HIS A 198 16.12 5.28 -17.50
CA HIS A 198 14.81 5.70 -16.99
C HIS A 198 14.66 5.29 -15.54
N ILE A 199 14.22 6.20 -14.68
CA ILE A 199 13.97 5.91 -13.26
C ILE A 199 12.52 5.47 -13.04
N THR A 200 12.35 4.52 -12.12
CA THR A 200 11.02 3.99 -11.77
C THR A 200 10.40 4.83 -10.65
N THR A 201 9.88 6.00 -11.00
CA THR A 201 9.15 6.91 -10.11
C THR A 201 7.97 7.56 -10.85
N THR A 202 6.97 8.02 -10.12
CA THR A 202 5.84 8.80 -10.66
C THR A 202 6.17 10.29 -10.80
N LYS A 203 7.07 10.82 -9.97
CA LYS A 203 7.54 12.21 -10.01
C LYS A 203 9.03 12.24 -9.71
N ASP A 204 9.79 12.96 -10.53
CA ASP A 204 11.22 13.19 -10.30
C ASP A 204 11.48 14.64 -9.89
N GLU A 205 12.31 14.83 -8.88
CA GLU A 205 12.69 16.16 -8.37
C GLU A 205 13.90 16.73 -9.12
N LYS A 206 14.64 15.91 -9.87
CA LYS A 206 15.91 16.26 -10.51
C LYS A 206 15.82 16.30 -12.04
N GLY A 207 14.61 16.32 -12.60
CA GLY A 207 14.37 16.39 -14.05
C GLY A 207 14.87 15.19 -14.87
N ARG A 208 15.07 14.03 -14.25
CA ARG A 208 15.50 12.79 -14.92
C ARG A 208 14.32 12.11 -15.63
N LYS A 209 14.61 11.40 -16.72
CA LYS A 209 13.62 10.63 -17.47
C LYS A 209 13.00 9.53 -16.61
N THR A 210 11.69 9.48 -16.56
CA THR A 210 10.89 8.52 -15.79
C THR A 210 10.27 7.46 -16.69
N VAL A 211 9.87 6.34 -16.12
CA VAL A 211 9.12 5.31 -16.87
C VAL A 211 7.77 5.81 -17.39
N LEU A 212 7.18 6.85 -16.77
CA LEU A 212 5.93 7.45 -17.23
C LEU A 212 6.12 8.30 -18.50
N ASP A 213 7.34 8.82 -18.74
CA ASP A 213 7.64 9.54 -19.98
C ASP A 213 7.52 8.64 -21.22
N LEU A 214 7.67 7.33 -21.06
CA LEU A 214 7.51 6.33 -22.13
C LEU A 214 6.04 6.02 -22.44
N LEU A 215 5.11 6.49 -21.60
CA LEU A 215 3.67 6.32 -21.74
C LEU A 215 2.97 7.58 -22.25
N LYS A 216 3.72 8.60 -22.68
CA LYS A 216 3.16 9.83 -23.27
C LYS A 216 2.28 9.47 -24.47
N GLY A 217 1.05 10.00 -24.49
CA GLY A 217 0.04 9.73 -25.53
C GLY A 217 -1.05 8.74 -25.14
N ILE A 218 -1.02 8.16 -23.93
CA ILE A 218 -2.10 7.32 -23.41
C ILE A 218 -3.16 8.18 -22.73
N ASN A 219 -4.41 8.08 -23.19
CA ASN A 219 -5.55 8.83 -22.63
C ASN A 219 -5.84 8.45 -21.16
N ASP A 220 -5.55 7.21 -20.76
CA ASP A 220 -5.84 6.67 -19.43
C ASP A 220 -4.63 6.72 -18.45
N ILE A 221 -3.64 7.60 -18.68
CA ILE A 221 -2.41 7.61 -17.86
C ILE A 221 -2.62 8.07 -16.41
N ASN A 222 -3.73 8.77 -16.13
CA ASN A 222 -4.01 9.34 -14.81
C ASN A 222 -4.14 8.24 -13.74
N GLY A 223 -3.35 8.35 -12.67
CA GLY A 223 -3.35 7.38 -11.58
C GLY A 223 -2.56 6.10 -11.84
N ILE A 224 -1.89 5.95 -12.99
CA ILE A 224 -1.01 4.82 -13.26
C ILE A 224 0.34 5.00 -12.53
N TYR A 225 0.79 3.93 -11.87
CA TYR A 225 2.10 3.88 -11.23
C TYR A 225 2.77 2.51 -11.42
N PRO A 226 4.11 2.45 -11.30
CA PRO A 226 4.84 1.19 -11.47
C PRO A 226 4.61 0.22 -10.31
N VAL A 227 4.46 -1.06 -10.64
CA VAL A 227 4.37 -2.18 -9.70
C VAL A 227 5.78 -2.64 -9.35
N GLY A 228 6.26 -2.17 -8.21
CA GLY A 228 7.63 -2.36 -7.77
C GLY A 228 8.58 -1.43 -8.52
N ARG A 229 9.89 -1.71 -8.43
CA ARG A 229 10.92 -0.85 -9.00
C ARG A 229 11.95 -1.65 -9.78
N LEU A 230 12.46 -1.03 -10.84
CA LEU A 230 13.72 -1.40 -11.48
C LEU A 230 14.69 -0.22 -11.34
N ASP A 231 15.95 -0.52 -11.07
CA ASP A 231 17.01 0.49 -11.04
C ASP A 231 17.12 1.20 -12.40
N ARG A 232 17.71 2.39 -12.39
CA ARG A 232 17.90 3.23 -13.59
C ARG A 232 18.49 2.45 -14.76
N ASN A 233 19.55 1.69 -14.50
CA ASN A 233 20.32 0.95 -15.51
C ASN A 233 19.84 -0.50 -15.71
N THR A 234 18.81 -0.91 -14.96
CA THR A 234 18.19 -2.23 -15.11
C THR A 234 17.08 -2.16 -16.15
N THR A 235 17.07 -3.13 -17.06
CA THR A 235 16.12 -3.22 -18.16
C THR A 235 15.10 -4.33 -17.95
N GLY A 236 14.07 -4.39 -18.79
CA GLY A 236 13.17 -5.54 -18.86
C GLY A 236 11.76 -5.26 -18.35
N VAL A 237 11.06 -6.33 -17.99
CA VAL A 237 9.62 -6.31 -17.68
C VAL A 237 9.35 -5.41 -16.48
N LEU A 238 8.47 -4.43 -16.64
CA LEU A 238 7.89 -3.62 -15.58
C LEU A 238 6.38 -3.51 -15.80
N LEU A 239 5.60 -3.88 -14.79
CA LEU A 239 4.15 -3.71 -14.80
C LEU A 239 3.82 -2.31 -14.27
N LEU A 240 2.88 -1.62 -14.91
CA LEU A 240 2.26 -0.40 -14.41
C LEU A 240 0.74 -0.57 -14.35
N THR A 241 0.12 -0.03 -13.30
CA THR A 241 -1.33 -0.12 -13.11
C THR A 241 -1.85 1.00 -12.23
N ASN A 242 -3.15 1.26 -12.28
CA ASN A 242 -3.88 2.03 -11.27
C ASN A 242 -4.55 1.12 -10.20
N ASP A 243 -4.45 -0.21 -10.33
CA ASP A 243 -4.97 -1.19 -9.37
C ASP A 243 -4.06 -1.32 -8.12
N GLY A 244 -4.40 -0.54 -7.08
CA GLY A 244 -3.76 -0.53 -5.75
C GLY A 244 -3.53 -1.90 -5.14
N GLU A 245 -4.54 -2.75 -5.27
CA GLU A 245 -4.62 -3.99 -4.52
C GLU A 245 -3.81 -5.07 -5.20
N LEU A 246 -3.87 -5.14 -6.54
CA LEU A 246 -3.00 -6.02 -7.30
C LEU A 246 -1.54 -5.60 -7.16
N ALA A 247 -1.24 -4.30 -7.24
CA ALA A 247 0.12 -3.80 -7.08
C ALA A 247 0.72 -4.19 -5.72
N GLN A 248 -0.05 -4.05 -4.63
CA GLN A 248 0.35 -4.47 -3.30
C GLN A 248 0.57 -5.99 -3.22
N LYS A 249 -0.34 -6.80 -3.77
CA LYS A 249 -0.20 -8.27 -3.82
C LYS A 249 1.05 -8.70 -4.58
N LEU A 250 1.40 -8.00 -5.66
CA LEU A 250 2.54 -8.36 -6.49
C LEU A 250 3.90 -7.92 -5.92
N THR A 251 3.91 -6.96 -4.99
CA THR A 251 5.15 -6.36 -4.46
C THR A 251 5.44 -6.72 -3.02
N HIS A 252 4.41 -7.08 -2.24
CA HIS A 252 4.60 -7.38 -0.83
C HIS A 252 5.37 -8.70 -0.63
N PRO A 253 6.41 -8.73 0.23
CA PRO A 253 7.28 -9.90 0.39
C PRO A 253 6.55 -11.19 0.77
N SER A 254 5.46 -11.11 1.52
CA SER A 254 4.69 -12.28 1.98
C SER A 254 4.11 -13.13 0.85
N PHE A 255 3.91 -12.55 -0.35
CA PHE A 255 3.38 -13.30 -1.49
C PHE A 255 4.47 -13.99 -2.31
N GLN A 256 5.75 -13.74 -2.03
CA GLN A 256 6.90 -14.41 -2.65
C GLN A 256 6.82 -14.45 -4.19
N ILE A 257 6.43 -13.32 -4.79
CA ILE A 257 6.28 -13.24 -6.25
C ILE A 257 7.65 -13.35 -6.93
N LYS A 258 7.79 -14.43 -7.71
CA LYS A 258 8.99 -14.77 -8.46
C LYS A 258 9.30 -13.73 -9.55
N LYS A 259 10.60 -13.47 -9.68
CA LYS A 259 11.21 -12.60 -10.70
C LYS A 259 12.36 -13.38 -11.30
N ILE A 260 12.50 -13.34 -12.62
CA ILE A 260 13.63 -13.96 -13.32
C ILE A 260 14.45 -12.87 -13.98
N TYR A 261 15.76 -12.91 -13.74
CA TYR A 261 16.74 -11.99 -14.27
C TYR A 261 17.74 -12.72 -15.15
N GLU A 262 18.09 -12.10 -16.28
CA GLU A 262 19.30 -12.39 -17.03
C GLU A 262 20.38 -11.40 -16.56
N VAL A 263 21.52 -11.93 -16.15
CA VAL A 263 22.63 -11.20 -15.56
C VAL A 263 23.85 -11.41 -16.46
N GLY A 264 24.40 -10.32 -16.99
CA GLY A 264 25.68 -10.34 -17.72
C GLY A 264 26.80 -9.86 -16.81
N LEU A 265 27.76 -10.73 -16.55
CA LEU A 265 28.89 -10.50 -15.64
C LEU A 265 30.13 -10.01 -16.39
N ASN A 266 31.11 -9.51 -15.65
CA ASN A 266 32.41 -9.14 -16.20
C ASN A 266 33.31 -10.33 -16.56
N LYS A 267 33.13 -11.47 -15.89
CA LYS A 267 33.86 -12.72 -16.07
C LYS A 267 32.93 -13.93 -15.87
N PRO A 268 33.29 -15.13 -16.37
CA PRO A 268 32.49 -16.34 -16.19
C PRO A 268 32.18 -16.68 -14.73
N LEU A 269 30.93 -17.10 -14.46
CA LEU A 269 30.52 -17.57 -13.14
C LEU A 269 31.07 -18.98 -12.90
N THR A 270 31.78 -19.17 -11.79
CA THR A 270 32.29 -20.49 -11.38
C THR A 270 31.15 -21.36 -10.85
N LYS A 271 31.30 -22.68 -10.95
CA LYS A 271 30.29 -23.62 -10.46
C LYS A 271 30.10 -23.50 -8.94
N GLU A 272 31.20 -23.36 -8.21
CA GLU A 272 31.21 -23.14 -6.75
C GLU A 272 30.39 -21.90 -6.35
N HIS A 273 30.57 -20.78 -7.05
CA HIS A 273 29.80 -19.57 -6.78
C HIS A 273 28.32 -19.71 -7.18
N ALA A 274 28.01 -20.43 -8.26
CA ALA A 274 26.63 -20.74 -8.60
C ALA A 274 25.95 -21.57 -7.49
N GLU A 275 26.64 -22.57 -6.95
CA GLU A 275 26.15 -23.38 -5.82
C GLU A 275 26.00 -22.54 -4.55
N ALA A 276 26.93 -21.63 -4.26
CA ALA A 276 26.81 -20.69 -3.14
C ALA A 276 25.55 -19.82 -3.26
N ILE A 277 25.26 -19.27 -4.45
CA ILE A 277 24.04 -18.47 -4.70
C ILE A 277 22.77 -19.32 -4.51
N ALA A 278 22.80 -20.58 -4.94
CA ALA A 278 21.68 -21.51 -4.80
C ALA A 278 21.43 -21.92 -3.35
N ASN A 279 22.50 -22.13 -2.57
CA ASN A 279 22.43 -22.53 -1.16
C ASN A 279 22.10 -21.34 -0.24
N GLY A 280 22.53 -20.15 -0.63
CA GLY A 280 22.30 -18.88 0.05
C GLY A 280 23.58 -18.27 0.61
N ILE A 281 23.58 -16.96 0.76
CA ILE A 281 24.74 -16.13 1.09
C ILE A 281 24.33 -15.08 2.13
N GLU A 282 25.23 -14.78 3.07
CA GLU A 282 25.05 -13.69 4.03
C GLU A 282 25.50 -12.37 3.40
N LEU A 283 24.58 -11.41 3.27
CA LEU A 283 24.88 -10.04 2.85
C LEU A 283 24.85 -9.09 4.06
N GLU A 284 25.26 -7.84 3.84
CA GLU A 284 25.25 -6.75 4.85
C GLU A 284 23.89 -6.54 5.55
N ASP A 285 22.78 -6.82 4.88
CA ASP A 285 21.40 -6.71 5.39
C ASP A 285 20.75 -8.08 5.62
N GLY A 286 21.56 -9.13 5.79
CA GLY A 286 21.15 -10.47 6.21
C GLY A 286 21.15 -11.53 5.10
N PHE A 287 20.91 -12.79 5.49
CA PHE A 287 20.82 -13.95 4.61
C PHE A 287 19.92 -13.74 3.37
N ILE A 288 20.36 -14.22 2.22
CA ILE A 288 19.58 -14.29 0.99
C ILE A 288 19.83 -15.59 0.25
N LYS A 289 18.78 -16.15 -0.35
CA LYS A 289 18.84 -17.35 -1.18
C LYS A 289 18.14 -17.11 -2.51
N ALA A 290 18.77 -17.50 -3.62
CA ALA A 290 18.10 -17.53 -4.91
C ALA A 290 17.18 -18.76 -4.99
N ASP A 291 16.04 -18.62 -5.65
CA ASP A 291 15.13 -19.75 -5.87
C ASP A 291 15.71 -20.73 -6.90
N ALA A 292 16.40 -20.18 -7.90
CA ALA A 292 17.17 -20.92 -8.88
C ALA A 292 18.27 -20.02 -9.46
N VAL A 293 19.39 -20.64 -9.86
CA VAL A 293 20.46 -19.99 -10.59
C VAL A 293 21.01 -20.98 -11.61
N GLY A 294 21.37 -20.48 -12.79
CA GLY A 294 21.94 -21.32 -13.84
C GLY A 294 22.55 -20.51 -14.96
N TYR A 295 23.36 -21.15 -15.80
CA TYR A 295 23.89 -20.53 -17.00
C TYR A 295 22.76 -20.31 -18.01
N ALA A 296 22.55 -19.06 -18.42
CA ALA A 296 21.53 -18.74 -19.42
C ALA A 296 22.03 -19.03 -20.84
N ASP A 297 23.35 -19.00 -21.04
CA ASP A 297 24.01 -19.39 -22.28
C ASP A 297 24.99 -20.54 -21.98
N THR A 298 24.92 -21.61 -22.77
CA THR A 298 25.80 -22.79 -22.63
C THR A 298 27.24 -22.51 -23.07
N LYS A 299 27.45 -21.55 -23.97
CA LYS A 299 28.76 -21.16 -24.51
C LYS A 299 29.38 -20.04 -23.69
N ASP A 300 28.56 -19.10 -23.21
CA ASP A 300 29.01 -17.97 -22.40
C ASP A 300 28.55 -18.08 -20.94
N LYS A 301 29.43 -18.64 -20.10
CA LYS A 301 29.22 -18.76 -18.65
C LYS A 301 29.21 -17.43 -17.88
N SER A 302 29.42 -16.29 -18.55
CA SER A 302 29.24 -14.96 -17.94
C SER A 302 27.78 -14.49 -17.97
N ILE A 303 26.91 -15.18 -18.72
CA ILE A 303 25.47 -14.91 -18.77
C ILE A 303 24.71 -15.89 -17.89
N VAL A 304 24.05 -15.37 -16.85
CA VAL A 304 23.46 -16.16 -15.78
C VAL A 304 21.98 -15.82 -15.63
N GLY A 305 21.13 -16.84 -15.54
CA GLY A 305 19.74 -16.73 -15.13
C GLY A 305 19.62 -16.82 -13.62
N VAL A 306 18.90 -15.88 -12.99
CA VAL A 306 18.63 -15.89 -11.55
C VAL A 306 17.13 -15.72 -11.31
N GLU A 307 16.54 -16.68 -10.61
CA GLU A 307 15.18 -16.59 -10.08
C GLU A 307 15.21 -16.20 -8.61
N ILE A 308 14.41 -15.18 -8.26
CA ILE A 308 14.33 -14.68 -6.89
C ILE A 308 12.96 -14.07 -6.60
N HIS A 309 12.42 -14.36 -5.42
CA HIS A 309 11.19 -13.72 -4.94
C HIS A 309 11.44 -12.47 -4.09
N SER A 310 12.65 -12.28 -3.55
CA SER A 310 13.05 -11.10 -2.79
C SER A 310 12.94 -9.79 -3.60
N GLY A 311 12.57 -8.71 -2.91
CA GLY A 311 12.48 -7.35 -3.45
C GLY A 311 13.47 -6.37 -2.80
N ARG A 312 14.49 -6.87 -2.08
CA ARG A 312 15.52 -6.05 -1.41
C ARG A 312 16.26 -5.17 -2.42
N ASN A 313 16.74 -4.00 -1.96
CA ASN A 313 17.41 -3.05 -2.84
C ASN A 313 18.62 -3.68 -3.53
N ARG A 314 18.70 -3.54 -4.86
CA ARG A 314 19.80 -4.01 -5.70
C ARG A 314 20.22 -5.47 -5.44
N ILE A 315 19.30 -6.33 -4.95
CA ILE A 315 19.67 -7.62 -4.36
C ILE A 315 20.49 -8.51 -5.30
N VAL A 316 20.09 -8.60 -6.57
CA VAL A 316 20.82 -9.39 -7.57
C VAL A 316 22.24 -8.86 -7.77
N ARG A 317 22.42 -7.54 -7.84
CA ARG A 317 23.76 -6.95 -7.98
C ARG A 317 24.63 -7.24 -6.77
N ARG A 318 24.08 -7.07 -5.57
CA ARG A 318 24.80 -7.29 -4.31
C ARG A 318 25.24 -8.74 -4.12
N ILE A 319 24.42 -9.71 -4.55
CA ILE A 319 24.81 -11.13 -4.56
C ILE A 319 26.08 -11.35 -5.38
N PHE A 320 26.14 -10.83 -6.60
CA PHE A 320 27.30 -11.00 -7.48
C PHE A 320 28.50 -10.15 -7.04
N GLU A 321 28.26 -8.91 -6.59
CA GLU A 321 29.30 -8.01 -6.07
C GLU A 321 29.99 -8.62 -4.84
N HIS A 322 29.24 -9.26 -3.93
CA HIS A 322 29.79 -9.97 -2.77
C HIS A 322 30.75 -11.10 -3.15
N LEU A 323 30.49 -11.77 -4.28
CA LEU A 323 31.34 -12.85 -4.81
C LEU A 323 32.46 -12.34 -5.73
N GLY A 324 32.68 -11.02 -5.79
CA GLY A 324 33.74 -10.40 -6.59
C GLY A 324 33.45 -10.34 -8.10
N TYR A 325 32.18 -10.26 -8.48
CA TYR A 325 31.75 -10.03 -9.86
C TYR A 325 31.14 -8.64 -10.04
N GLU A 326 31.35 -8.08 -11.23
CA GLU A 326 30.69 -6.84 -11.64
C GLU A 326 29.53 -7.16 -12.59
N VAL A 327 28.34 -6.64 -12.31
CA VAL A 327 27.15 -6.82 -13.15
C VAL A 327 27.08 -5.75 -14.24
N LYS A 328 27.56 -6.09 -15.44
CA LYS A 328 27.54 -5.24 -16.64
C LYS A 328 26.14 -5.02 -17.20
N LYS A 329 25.32 -6.07 -17.19
CA LYS A 329 23.93 -6.04 -17.70
C LYS A 329 23.02 -6.73 -16.70
N LEU A 330 21.88 -6.11 -16.42
CA LEU A 330 20.83 -6.72 -15.63
C LEU A 330 19.49 -6.49 -16.32
N ASP A 331 18.84 -7.58 -16.69
CA ASP A 331 17.57 -7.54 -17.39
C ASP A 331 16.55 -8.44 -16.69
N ARG A 332 15.42 -7.88 -16.27
CA ARG A 332 14.31 -8.68 -15.75
C ARG A 332 13.52 -9.25 -16.91
N VAL A 333 13.71 -10.53 -17.21
CA VAL A 333 13.06 -11.22 -18.32
C VAL A 333 11.63 -11.63 -17.98
N MET A 334 11.34 -11.87 -16.69
CA MET A 334 10.02 -12.28 -16.21
C MET A 334 9.67 -11.62 -14.87
N PHE A 335 8.40 -11.27 -14.70
CA PHE A 335 7.81 -10.83 -13.44
C PHE A 335 6.39 -11.36 -13.30
N ALA A 336 6.08 -12.11 -12.24
CA ALA A 336 4.74 -12.63 -11.99
C ALA A 336 4.13 -13.39 -13.20
N ASN A 337 4.93 -14.27 -13.82
CA ASN A 337 4.60 -15.01 -15.05
C ASN A 337 4.39 -14.15 -16.31
N LEU A 338 4.61 -12.84 -16.24
CA LEU A 338 4.63 -11.95 -17.40
C LEU A 338 6.04 -11.89 -17.99
N THR A 339 6.12 -11.94 -19.31
CA THR A 339 7.38 -11.79 -20.04
C THR A 339 7.33 -10.59 -20.98
N LYS A 340 8.50 -10.11 -21.40
CA LYS A 340 8.67 -9.05 -22.41
C LYS A 340 8.57 -9.59 -23.86
N LYS A 341 8.07 -10.81 -24.06
CA LYS A 341 7.95 -11.41 -25.40
C LYS A 341 7.08 -10.51 -26.27
N ASN A 342 7.54 -10.25 -27.50
CA ASN A 342 6.87 -9.38 -28.47
C ASN A 342 6.70 -7.91 -28.02
N VAL A 343 7.51 -7.44 -27.08
CA VAL A 343 7.53 -6.02 -26.68
C VAL A 343 8.96 -5.52 -26.79
N GLU A 344 9.21 -4.66 -27.77
CA GLU A 344 10.54 -4.07 -27.97
C GLU A 344 10.94 -3.17 -26.79
N ARG A 345 12.24 -2.89 -26.68
CA ARG A 345 12.77 -2.04 -25.62
C ARG A 345 12.18 -0.63 -25.70
N GLY A 346 11.75 -0.07 -24.57
CA GLY A 346 11.09 1.24 -24.53
C GLY A 346 9.61 1.22 -24.90
N LYS A 347 9.13 0.16 -25.56
CA LYS A 347 7.72 0.00 -25.90
C LYS A 347 6.95 -0.69 -24.78
N TRP A 348 5.64 -0.55 -24.86
CA TRP A 348 4.68 -1.11 -23.91
C TRP A 348 3.47 -1.67 -24.65
N ARG A 349 2.68 -2.48 -23.94
CA ARG A 349 1.37 -2.96 -24.39
C ARG A 349 0.42 -3.07 -23.21
N TYR A 350 -0.88 -3.06 -23.49
CA TYR A 350 -1.86 -3.50 -22.50
C TYR A 350 -1.71 -5.00 -22.22
N LEU A 351 -1.99 -5.39 -20.99
CA LEU A 351 -2.14 -6.81 -20.66
C LEU A 351 -3.43 -7.36 -21.27
N ALA A 352 -3.37 -8.58 -21.77
CA ALA A 352 -4.55 -9.31 -22.18
C ALA A 352 -5.38 -9.71 -20.95
N GLU A 353 -6.68 -9.87 -21.10
CA GLU A 353 -7.59 -10.22 -20.00
C GLU A 353 -7.17 -11.52 -19.29
N LYS A 354 -6.66 -12.51 -20.05
CA LYS A 354 -6.13 -13.76 -19.52
C LYS A 354 -4.92 -13.54 -18.59
N GLU A 355 -4.02 -12.61 -18.95
CA GLU A 355 -2.86 -12.27 -18.12
C GLU A 355 -3.31 -11.56 -16.83
N VAL A 356 -4.25 -10.61 -16.93
CA VAL A 356 -4.82 -9.92 -15.76
C VAL A 356 -5.50 -10.92 -14.81
N ARG A 357 -6.27 -11.86 -15.36
CA ARG A 357 -6.92 -12.92 -14.58
C ARG A 357 -5.87 -13.78 -13.88
N LEU A 358 -4.82 -14.19 -14.58
CA LEU A 358 -3.74 -14.99 -13.99
C LEU A 358 -3.07 -14.26 -12.82
N LEU A 359 -2.79 -12.97 -12.95
CA LEU A 359 -2.23 -12.16 -11.85
C LEU A 359 -3.17 -12.06 -10.65
N LYS A 360 -4.48 -11.85 -10.87
CA LYS A 360 -5.47 -11.70 -9.80
C LYS A 360 -5.67 -13.00 -8.99
N TYR A 361 -5.59 -14.15 -9.65
CA TYR A 361 -5.84 -15.46 -9.03
C TYR A 361 -4.56 -16.25 -8.73
N MET A 362 -3.37 -15.70 -9.00
CA MET A 362 -2.07 -16.36 -8.79
C MET A 362 -1.87 -16.91 -7.37
N ASN A 363 -2.39 -16.21 -6.35
CA ASN A 363 -2.21 -16.59 -4.95
C ASN A 363 -3.38 -17.40 -4.35
N ALA A 364 -4.54 -17.43 -5.01
CA ALA A 364 -5.70 -18.20 -4.54
C ALA A 364 -5.45 -19.72 -4.61
N SER A 365 -4.55 -20.15 -5.50
CA SER A 365 -4.13 -21.54 -5.65
C SER A 365 -3.00 -21.95 -4.68
N LEU A 366 -2.22 -21.02 -4.14
CA LEU A 366 -1.16 -21.29 -3.17
C LEU A 366 -1.72 -21.57 -1.76
N GLY A 367 -2.83 -20.94 -1.38
CA GLY A 367 -3.49 -21.14 -0.09
C GLY A 367 -4.19 -22.49 0.10
N LYS A 368 -4.35 -23.30 -0.96
CA LYS A 368 -4.98 -24.64 -0.86
C LYS A 368 -3.97 -25.77 -0.64
N LYS A 369 -2.66 -25.54 -0.79
CA LYS A 369 -1.63 -26.60 -0.67
C LYS A 369 -1.02 -26.78 0.72
N SER A 370 -1.41 -25.99 1.73
CA SER A 370 -0.87 -26.10 3.10
C SER A 370 -1.74 -26.90 4.08
N LYS A 371 -2.79 -27.59 3.60
CA LYS A 371 -3.57 -28.55 4.39
C LYS A 371 -3.44 -29.97 3.83
N THR A 372 -2.21 -30.46 3.71
CA THR A 372 -1.99 -31.90 3.62
C THR A 372 -1.42 -32.33 4.97
N LYS A 373 -2.23 -33.12 5.69
CA LYS A 373 -1.98 -33.67 7.01
C LYS A 373 -0.61 -34.35 7.09
N VAL A 374 0.12 -34.07 8.16
CA VAL A 374 1.04 -35.04 8.76
C VAL A 374 0.21 -35.73 9.84
N GLU A 375 -0.22 -36.95 9.57
CA GLU A 375 -0.59 -37.94 10.59
C GLU A 375 0.62 -38.82 10.85
#